data_AF-A0A352ND00-F1
#
_entry.id   AF-A0A352ND00-F1
#
_cell.length_a   1.000
_cell.length_b   1.000
_cell.length_c   1.000
_cell.angle_alpha   90.00
_cell.angle_beta   90.00
_cell.angle_gamma   90.00
#
_symmetry.space_group_name_H-M   'P 1'
#
loop_
_entity.id
_entity.type
_entity.pdbx_description
1 polymer ?
#
loop_
_entity_poly.entity_id
_entity_poly.type
_entity_poly.pdbx_seq_one_letter_code
_entity_poly.pdbx_strand_id
1 'polypeptide(L)'
;MKNNKYPYFPEDFLWAGAQAASQADGAYNQDGKMPNSSDVQPYHKGLDNMEIQRLEQEGMTLEQVRKAITDTEHFYPKRHGIDFYNTYEEDLEMLAETGMKAFRTSIDWSRVFPQGDELEPNEAALEHYEKMIDKIRQVGMEPIITMLHYETPIHLTLEYGGWANKKVIEMFVRYGKVLLDRFGKKVKYWIVINQINMIQV
;
A
#
# COMPACT_ATOMS: atom_id res chain seq x y z
N MET A 1 -2.26 -26.49 -1.83
CA MET A 1 -2.19 -25.83 -3.16
C MET A 1 -2.81 -26.73 -4.24
N LYS A 2 -3.92 -26.33 -4.88
CA LYS A 2 -4.57 -27.15 -5.93
C LYS A 2 -3.69 -27.17 -7.20
N ASN A 3 -3.46 -28.32 -7.81
CA ASN A 3 -2.68 -28.39 -9.07
C ASN A 3 -3.46 -27.75 -10.21
N ASN A 4 -2.75 -27.04 -11.10
CA ASN A 4 -3.36 -26.49 -12.30
C ASN A 4 -3.87 -27.65 -13.18
N LYS A 5 -5.17 -27.68 -13.46
CA LYS A 5 -5.82 -28.70 -14.31
C LYS A 5 -6.15 -28.17 -15.71
N TYR A 6 -5.77 -26.93 -16.02
CA TYR A 6 -6.09 -26.28 -17.28
C TYR A 6 -4.95 -26.50 -18.28
N PRO A 7 -5.21 -27.17 -19.42
CA PRO A 7 -4.16 -27.59 -20.36
C PRO A 7 -3.50 -26.43 -21.12
N TYR A 8 -4.04 -25.22 -21.01
CA TYR A 8 -3.55 -24.02 -21.71
C TYR A 8 -2.65 -23.12 -20.86
N PHE A 9 -2.53 -23.40 -19.56
CA PHE A 9 -1.70 -22.64 -18.64
C PHE A 9 -0.51 -23.49 -18.19
N PRO A 10 0.69 -22.91 -18.03
CA PRO A 10 1.83 -23.61 -17.43
C PRO A 10 1.49 -24.27 -16.09
N GLU A 11 2.18 -25.35 -15.75
CA GLU A 11 1.95 -26.07 -14.47
C GLU A 11 2.15 -25.17 -13.25
N ASP A 12 3.07 -24.20 -13.36
CA ASP A 12 3.46 -23.23 -12.34
C ASP A 12 2.76 -21.87 -12.48
N PHE A 13 1.67 -21.78 -13.26
CA PHE A 13 0.91 -20.54 -13.42
C PHE A 13 0.43 -19.98 -12.07
N LEU A 14 0.78 -18.72 -11.78
CA LEU A 14 0.47 -18.04 -10.52
C LEU A 14 -0.94 -17.44 -10.54
N TRP A 15 -1.93 -18.24 -10.21
CA TRP A 15 -3.26 -17.74 -9.86
C TRP A 15 -3.17 -16.91 -8.58
N ALA A 16 -3.52 -15.62 -8.66
CA ALA A 16 -3.29 -14.67 -7.57
C ALA A 16 -4.50 -13.78 -7.29
N GLY A 17 -4.61 -13.36 -6.03
CA GLY A 17 -5.42 -12.22 -5.60
C GLY A 17 -4.53 -10.99 -5.44
N ALA A 18 -5.09 -9.79 -5.62
CA ALA A 18 -4.35 -8.54 -5.50
C ALA A 18 -5.12 -7.49 -4.71
N GLN A 19 -4.41 -6.79 -3.83
CA GLN A 19 -4.88 -5.58 -3.15
C GLN A 19 -3.77 -4.52 -3.04
N ALA A 20 -4.07 -3.39 -2.42
CA ALA A 20 -3.11 -2.39 -1.97
C ALA A 20 -3.26 -2.16 -0.46
N ALA A 21 -2.16 -1.87 0.24
CA ALA A 21 -2.18 -1.53 1.66
C ALA A 21 -3.11 -0.35 1.94
N SER A 22 -3.01 0.73 1.16
CA SER A 22 -3.94 1.86 1.23
C SER A 22 -5.43 1.49 1.13
N GLN A 23 -5.81 0.39 0.46
CA GLN A 23 -7.21 -0.02 0.30
C GLN A 23 -7.73 -0.90 1.43
N ALA A 24 -6.85 -1.70 2.04
CA ALA A 24 -7.28 -2.81 2.89
C ALA A 24 -6.75 -2.71 4.33
N ASP A 25 -5.51 -2.26 4.52
CA ASP A 25 -4.81 -2.33 5.82
C ASP A 25 -5.57 -1.56 6.90
N GLY A 26 -6.02 -0.34 6.59
CA GLY A 26 -6.59 0.54 7.61
C GLY A 26 -5.55 0.97 8.63
N ALA A 27 -5.88 0.91 9.93
CA ALA A 27 -4.95 1.17 11.04
C ALA A 27 -4.04 2.40 10.80
N TYR A 28 -4.63 3.49 10.31
CA TYR A 28 -3.88 4.58 9.65
C TYR A 28 -2.93 5.36 10.57
N ASN A 29 -3.09 5.21 11.89
CA ASN A 29 -2.33 5.88 12.94
C ASN A 29 -1.72 4.88 13.95
N GLN A 30 -1.74 3.58 13.67
CA GLN A 30 -1.10 2.58 14.52
C GLN A 30 0.40 2.49 14.23
N ASP A 31 1.17 2.08 15.25
CA ASP A 31 2.61 1.81 15.15
C ASP A 31 3.43 2.93 14.51
N GLY A 32 3.06 4.18 14.74
CA GLY A 32 3.80 5.34 14.24
C GLY A 32 3.57 5.69 12.77
N LYS A 33 2.62 5.04 12.10
CA LYS A 33 2.19 5.45 10.76
C LYS A 33 1.68 6.90 10.77
N MET A 34 2.08 7.66 9.75
CA MET A 34 1.55 8.99 9.46
C MET A 34 0.70 8.98 8.17
N PRO A 35 -0.13 10.02 7.92
CA PRO A 35 -0.99 10.06 6.75
C PRO A 35 -0.21 10.04 5.42
N ASN A 36 -0.73 9.28 4.46
CA ASN A 36 -0.30 9.26 3.07
C ASN A 36 -1.37 9.90 2.15
N SER A 37 -1.08 9.94 0.85
CA SER A 37 -1.99 10.48 -0.18
C SER A 37 -3.38 9.85 -0.23
N SER A 38 -3.54 8.60 0.21
CA SER A 38 -4.84 7.93 0.28
C SER A 38 -5.63 8.27 1.55
N ASP A 39 -4.96 8.52 2.68
CA ASP A 39 -5.62 8.81 3.97
C ASP A 39 -6.33 10.17 4.03
N VAL A 40 -6.03 11.05 3.07
CA VAL A 40 -6.60 12.40 2.97
C VAL A 40 -7.80 12.47 2.03
N GLN A 41 -8.21 11.35 1.44
CA GLN A 41 -9.37 11.28 0.52
C GLN A 41 -10.66 11.00 1.30
N PRO A 42 -11.58 11.98 1.44
CA PRO A 42 -12.82 11.78 2.17
C PRO A 42 -13.83 10.97 1.34
N TYR A 43 -14.79 10.36 2.02
CA TYR A 43 -15.98 9.83 1.37
C TYR A 43 -16.89 10.97 0.93
N HIS A 44 -17.12 11.07 -0.38
CA HIS A 44 -18.01 12.08 -0.96
C HIS A 44 -19.47 11.61 -0.96
N LYS A 45 -20.13 11.79 0.20
CA LYS A 45 -21.54 11.40 0.36
C LYS A 45 -22.45 12.15 -0.62
N GLY A 46 -23.18 11.40 -1.44
CA GLY A 46 -24.21 11.94 -2.32
C GLY A 46 -23.72 12.40 -3.70
N LEU A 47 -22.43 12.26 -4.00
CA LEU A 47 -21.90 12.45 -5.35
C LEU A 47 -21.99 11.16 -6.16
N ASP A 48 -22.21 11.29 -7.46
CA ASP A 48 -22.11 10.16 -8.39
C ASP A 48 -20.66 9.87 -8.81
N ASN A 49 -20.45 8.75 -9.49
CA ASN A 49 -19.11 8.31 -9.90
C ASN A 49 -18.43 9.29 -10.87
N MET A 50 -19.19 10.01 -11.71
CA MET A 50 -18.61 10.97 -12.66
C MET A 50 -18.14 12.22 -11.92
N GLU A 51 -18.92 12.69 -10.95
CA GLU A 51 -18.55 13.82 -10.08
C GLU A 51 -17.31 13.50 -9.25
N ILE A 52 -17.26 12.31 -8.65
CA ILE A 52 -16.08 11.84 -7.89
C ILE A 52 -14.85 11.77 -8.82
N GLN A 53 -14.99 11.16 -10.00
CA GLN A 53 -13.88 11.04 -10.95
C GLN A 53 -13.32 12.40 -11.38
N ARG A 54 -14.20 13.41 -11.55
CA ARG A 54 -13.78 14.79 -11.86
C ARG A 54 -12.97 15.39 -10.72
N LEU A 55 -13.43 15.23 -9.47
CA LEU A 55 -12.70 15.73 -8.29
C LEU A 55 -11.33 15.07 -8.14
N GLU A 56 -11.25 13.75 -8.37
CA GLU A 56 -9.96 13.03 -8.35
C GLU A 56 -8.99 13.52 -9.43
N GLN A 57 -9.49 13.91 -10.61
CA GLN A 57 -8.67 14.47 -11.69
C GLN A 57 -8.22 15.91 -11.40
N GLU A 58 -9.07 16.71 -10.75
CA GLU A 58 -8.73 18.07 -10.31
C GLU A 58 -7.70 18.06 -9.17
N GLY A 59 -7.70 17.01 -8.36
CA GLY A 59 -6.85 16.86 -7.20
C GLY A 59 -7.29 17.78 -6.06
N MET A 60 -6.45 17.82 -5.00
CA MET A 60 -6.70 18.63 -3.81
C MET A 60 -5.74 19.81 -3.76
N THR A 61 -6.21 20.95 -3.25
CA THR A 61 -5.32 22.05 -2.85
C THR A 61 -4.56 21.68 -1.57
N LEU A 62 -3.42 22.34 -1.34
CA LEU A 62 -2.65 22.15 -0.10
C LEU A 62 -3.46 22.48 1.16
N GLU A 63 -4.38 23.45 1.07
CA GLU A 63 -5.28 23.79 2.18
C GLU A 63 -6.26 22.63 2.47
N GLN A 64 -6.85 22.03 1.44
CA GLN A 64 -7.73 20.87 1.59
C GLN A 64 -6.98 19.67 2.18
N VAL A 65 -5.75 19.42 1.74
CA VAL A 65 -4.89 18.37 2.30
C VAL A 65 -4.61 18.61 3.78
N ARG A 66 -4.20 19.84 4.16
CA ARG A 66 -3.93 20.19 5.55
C ARG A 66 -5.16 20.04 6.43
N LYS A 67 -6.33 20.47 5.93
CA LYS A 67 -7.61 20.28 6.63
C LYS A 67 -7.91 18.80 6.82
N ALA A 68 -7.79 17.99 5.76
CA ALA A 68 -8.09 16.57 5.79
C ALA A 68 -7.25 15.81 6.82
N ILE A 69 -5.96 16.12 6.95
CA ILE A 69 -5.07 15.48 7.94
C ILE A 69 -5.61 15.57 9.38
N THR A 70 -6.17 16.73 9.74
CA THR A 70 -6.71 16.98 11.09
C THR A 70 -8.21 16.74 11.21
N ASP A 71 -8.86 16.35 10.13
CA ASP A 71 -10.32 16.20 10.08
C ASP A 71 -10.77 14.94 10.81
N THR A 72 -11.64 15.15 11.80
CA THR A 72 -12.31 14.13 12.60
C THR A 72 -13.82 14.09 12.38
N GLU A 73 -14.37 14.99 11.55
CA GLU A 73 -15.80 15.10 11.27
C GLU A 73 -16.22 14.24 10.08
N HIS A 74 -15.39 14.18 9.03
CA HIS A 74 -15.69 13.40 7.84
C HIS A 74 -15.15 11.97 7.92
N PHE A 75 -15.80 11.08 7.17
CA PHE A 75 -15.36 9.70 7.03
C PHE A 75 -14.31 9.58 5.93
N TYR A 76 -13.19 8.94 6.24
CA TYR A 76 -12.08 8.67 5.32
C TYR A 76 -11.92 7.16 5.16
N PRO A 77 -12.52 6.53 4.14
CA PRO A 77 -12.62 5.06 4.06
C PRO A 77 -11.26 4.35 4.15
N LYS A 78 -10.25 4.93 3.49
CA LYS A 78 -8.88 4.42 3.42
C LYS A 78 -8.18 4.36 4.78
N ARG A 79 -8.62 5.16 5.75
CA ARG A 79 -8.09 5.13 7.13
C ARG A 79 -8.47 3.86 7.90
N HIS A 80 -9.53 3.19 7.44
CA HIS A 80 -10.10 2.00 8.07
C HIS A 80 -9.90 0.75 7.22
N GLY A 81 -9.94 0.86 5.89
CA GLY A 81 -9.83 -0.29 4.99
C GLY A 81 -10.86 -1.36 5.34
N ILE A 82 -10.42 -2.62 5.37
CA ILE A 82 -11.16 -3.74 5.94
C ILE A 82 -10.56 -4.20 7.28
N ASP A 83 -9.70 -3.37 7.88
CA ASP A 83 -8.87 -3.70 9.04
C ASP A 83 -7.87 -4.84 8.80
N PHE A 84 -7.42 -5.02 7.55
CA PHE A 84 -6.48 -6.08 7.18
C PHE A 84 -5.18 -6.04 7.97
N TYR A 85 -4.75 -4.87 8.44
CA TYR A 85 -3.60 -4.74 9.35
C TYR A 85 -3.73 -5.60 10.61
N ASN A 86 -4.95 -5.78 11.11
CA ASN A 86 -5.20 -6.57 12.32
C ASN A 86 -5.72 -7.98 12.01
N THR A 87 -6.28 -8.21 10.81
CA THR A 87 -6.97 -9.46 10.45
C THR A 87 -6.24 -10.31 9.40
N TYR A 88 -5.08 -9.86 8.88
CA TYR A 88 -4.41 -10.51 7.74
C TYR A 88 -4.17 -12.01 7.93
N GLU A 89 -3.98 -12.50 9.17
CA GLU A 89 -3.76 -13.93 9.40
C GLU A 89 -4.95 -14.78 8.99
N GLU A 90 -6.16 -14.40 9.40
CA GLU A 90 -7.41 -15.09 9.09
C GLU A 90 -7.77 -14.89 7.61
N ASP A 91 -7.60 -13.66 7.10
CA ASP A 91 -7.88 -13.33 5.70
C ASP A 91 -7.01 -14.12 4.71
N LEU A 92 -5.71 -14.31 5.03
CA LEU A 92 -4.80 -15.09 4.21
C LEU A 92 -5.08 -16.60 4.26
N GLU A 93 -5.56 -17.11 5.39
CA GLU A 93 -6.03 -18.50 5.49
C GLU A 93 -7.23 -18.74 4.59
N MET A 94 -8.24 -17.87 4.66
CA MET A 94 -9.41 -17.93 3.77
C MET A 94 -9.01 -17.80 2.30
N LEU A 95 -8.07 -16.91 1.97
CA LEU A 95 -7.58 -16.75 0.60
C LEU A 95 -6.88 -18.02 0.10
N ALA A 96 -6.11 -18.70 0.96
CA ALA A 96 -5.44 -19.96 0.62
C ALA A 96 -6.45 -21.09 0.33
N GLU A 97 -7.61 -21.13 1.00
CA GLU A 97 -8.67 -22.12 0.74
C GLU A 97 -9.23 -22.06 -0.69
N THR A 98 -9.24 -20.86 -1.29
CA THR A 98 -9.65 -20.69 -2.69
C THR A 98 -8.75 -21.45 -3.66
N GLY A 99 -7.50 -21.72 -3.25
CA GLY A 99 -6.47 -22.41 -4.04
C GLY A 99 -5.52 -21.47 -4.77
N MET A 100 -5.52 -20.17 -4.43
CA MET A 100 -4.53 -19.21 -4.92
C MET A 100 -3.09 -19.67 -4.63
N LYS A 101 -2.19 -19.24 -5.52
CA LYS A 101 -0.76 -19.57 -5.54
C LYS A 101 0.11 -18.40 -5.13
N ALA A 102 -0.41 -17.19 -5.28
CA ALA A 102 0.29 -15.97 -4.92
C ALA A 102 -0.71 -14.95 -4.36
N PHE A 103 -0.19 -14.02 -3.59
CA PHE A 103 -0.94 -12.87 -3.11
C PHE A 103 -0.13 -11.60 -3.37
N ARG A 104 -0.75 -10.67 -4.10
CA ARG A 104 -0.16 -9.36 -4.38
C ARG A 104 -0.70 -8.33 -3.40
N THR A 105 0.20 -7.65 -2.71
CA THR A 105 -0.11 -6.49 -1.87
C THR A 105 0.96 -5.42 -2.01
N SER A 106 0.88 -4.35 -1.24
CA SER A 106 1.93 -3.33 -1.10
C SER A 106 2.39 -3.19 0.34
N ILE A 107 3.53 -2.53 0.51
CA ILE A 107 4.02 -2.08 1.82
C ILE A 107 3.78 -0.57 1.83
N ASP A 108 3.09 -0.05 2.84
CA ASP A 108 2.81 1.38 2.91
C ASP A 108 4.07 2.16 3.25
N TRP A 109 4.48 3.07 2.36
CA TRP A 109 5.67 3.90 2.55
C TRP A 109 5.54 4.74 3.83
N SER A 110 4.36 5.28 4.14
CA SER A 110 4.17 6.09 5.36
C SER A 110 4.08 5.27 6.65
N ARG A 111 4.12 3.94 6.58
CA ARG A 111 4.42 3.10 7.74
C ARG A 111 5.91 3.00 7.99
N VAL A 112 6.69 2.74 6.93
CA VAL A 112 8.14 2.49 7.03
C VAL A 112 8.93 3.78 7.21
N PHE A 113 8.56 4.85 6.50
CA PHE A 113 9.11 6.20 6.67
C PHE A 113 7.94 7.17 6.79
N PRO A 114 7.46 7.45 8.02
CA PRO A 114 6.22 8.19 8.25
C PRO A 114 6.15 9.57 7.58
N GLN A 115 7.23 10.33 7.61
CA GLN A 115 7.36 11.58 6.87
C GLN A 115 7.99 11.36 5.49
N GLY A 116 8.73 10.27 5.31
CA GLY A 116 9.36 9.89 4.05
C GLY A 116 10.80 10.37 3.94
N ASP A 117 11.19 11.38 4.73
CA ASP A 117 12.53 11.96 4.72
C ASP A 117 13.42 11.51 5.88
N GLU A 118 12.91 10.68 6.80
CA GLU A 118 13.71 10.07 7.87
C GLU A 118 14.87 9.23 7.30
N LEU A 119 15.96 9.16 8.05
CA LEU A 119 17.14 8.36 7.66
C LEU A 119 17.00 6.90 8.08
N GLU A 120 16.30 6.64 9.17
CA GLU A 120 16.08 5.30 9.72
C GLU A 120 14.59 4.91 9.56
N PRO A 121 14.30 3.64 9.24
CA PRO A 121 12.94 3.17 9.09
C PRO A 121 12.27 2.96 10.46
N ASN A 122 10.94 2.91 10.43
CA ASN A 122 10.12 2.45 11.54
C ASN A 122 10.17 0.91 11.66
N GLU A 123 10.86 0.41 12.68
CA GLU A 123 11.04 -1.03 12.88
C GLU A 123 9.71 -1.77 13.15
N ALA A 124 8.75 -1.14 13.85
CA ALA A 124 7.46 -1.78 14.14
C ALA A 124 6.70 -2.12 12.84
N ALA A 125 6.74 -1.22 11.86
CA ALA A 125 6.18 -1.48 10.54
C ALA A 125 6.90 -2.62 9.79
N LEU A 126 8.24 -2.66 9.87
CA LEU A 126 9.03 -3.72 9.23
C LEU A 126 8.73 -5.09 9.85
N GLU A 127 8.61 -5.17 11.18
CA GLU A 127 8.22 -6.40 11.87
C GLU A 127 6.81 -6.86 11.50
N HIS A 128 5.86 -5.91 11.42
CA HIS A 128 4.49 -6.21 10.98
C HIS A 128 4.48 -6.83 9.57
N TYR A 129 5.10 -6.15 8.60
CA TYR A 129 5.15 -6.64 7.22
C TYR A 129 5.96 -7.93 7.09
N GLU A 130 6.97 -8.14 7.94
CA GLU A 130 7.70 -9.42 8.01
C GLU A 130 6.76 -10.56 8.38
N LYS A 131 5.95 -10.39 9.44
CA LYS A 131 4.98 -11.40 9.89
C LYS A 131 3.91 -11.67 8.83
N MET A 132 3.42 -10.62 8.17
CA MET A 132 2.47 -10.76 7.05
C MET A 132 3.09 -11.55 5.88
N ILE A 133 4.31 -11.21 5.47
CA ILE A 133 5.03 -11.93 4.40
C ILE A 133 5.27 -13.39 4.78
N ASP A 134 5.67 -13.65 6.03
CA ASP A 134 5.87 -15.00 6.55
C ASP A 134 4.55 -15.78 6.56
N LYS A 135 3.43 -15.15 6.95
CA LYS A 135 2.10 -15.76 6.91
C LYS A 135 1.68 -16.12 5.49
N ILE A 136 1.86 -15.23 4.51
CA ILE A 136 1.58 -15.50 3.08
C ILE A 136 2.30 -16.79 2.64
N ARG A 137 3.59 -16.90 2.98
CA ARG A 137 4.42 -18.08 2.66
C ARG A 137 3.98 -19.32 3.43
N GLN A 138 3.63 -19.17 4.71
CA GLN A 138 3.19 -20.27 5.57
C GLN A 138 1.91 -20.94 5.04
N VAL A 139 0.97 -20.15 4.52
CA VAL A 139 -0.26 -20.67 3.90
C VAL A 139 -0.04 -21.17 2.46
N GLY A 140 1.21 -21.18 1.99
CA GLY A 140 1.62 -21.74 0.70
C GLY A 140 1.36 -20.83 -0.49
N MET A 141 1.28 -19.52 -0.28
CA MET A 141 1.21 -18.52 -1.35
C MET A 141 2.56 -17.80 -1.52
N GLU A 142 2.88 -17.43 -2.75
CA GLU A 142 4.02 -16.57 -3.06
C GLU A 142 3.65 -15.08 -2.85
N PRO A 143 4.42 -14.32 -2.05
CA PRO A 143 4.19 -12.88 -1.92
C PRO A 143 4.66 -12.13 -3.18
N ILE A 144 3.81 -11.24 -3.67
CA ILE A 144 4.15 -10.27 -4.73
C ILE A 144 3.99 -8.87 -4.14
N ILE A 145 5.10 -8.14 -3.97
CA ILE A 145 5.09 -6.85 -3.26
C ILE A 145 5.23 -5.69 -4.23
N THR A 146 4.31 -4.74 -4.12
CA THR A 146 4.41 -3.43 -4.78
C THR A 146 4.98 -2.40 -3.81
N MET A 147 6.03 -1.67 -4.18
CA MET A 147 6.65 -0.68 -3.28
C MET A 147 5.85 0.62 -3.19
N LEU A 148 5.41 1.16 -4.33
CA LEU A 148 4.57 2.36 -4.34
C LEU A 148 3.19 2.06 -4.95
N HIS A 149 2.14 2.15 -4.13
CA HIS A 149 0.77 1.85 -4.53
C HIS A 149 -0.24 2.90 -4.03
N TYR A 150 -0.07 4.14 -4.51
CA TYR A 150 -0.93 5.30 -4.18
C TYR A 150 -0.83 5.82 -2.74
N GLU A 151 0.30 5.55 -2.08
CA GLU A 151 0.52 5.78 -0.65
C GLU A 151 1.84 6.53 -0.39
N THR A 152 2.04 7.66 -1.09
CA THR A 152 3.19 8.54 -0.80
C THR A 152 2.94 9.28 0.52
N PRO A 153 3.91 9.35 1.46
CA PRO A 153 3.75 10.12 2.70
C PRO A 153 3.37 11.57 2.41
N ILE A 154 2.34 12.08 3.10
CA ILE A 154 1.79 13.40 2.77
C ILE A 154 2.78 14.54 3.05
N HIS A 155 3.68 14.32 4.01
CA HIS A 155 4.78 15.23 4.32
C HIS A 155 5.64 15.54 3.11
N LEU A 156 5.91 14.55 2.25
CA LEU A 156 6.69 14.77 1.02
C LEU A 156 6.00 15.74 0.06
N THR A 157 4.67 15.69 -0.02
CA THR A 157 3.88 16.66 -0.79
C THR A 157 3.94 18.05 -0.15
N LEU A 158 3.76 18.15 1.17
CA LEU A 158 3.66 19.42 1.87
C LEU A 158 4.99 20.18 1.94
N GLU A 159 6.10 19.48 2.17
CA GLU A 159 7.42 20.09 2.39
C GLU A 159 8.27 20.17 1.11
N TYR A 160 8.10 19.21 0.21
CA TYR A 160 8.95 19.10 -0.98
C TYR A 160 8.19 19.34 -2.28
N GLY A 161 6.86 19.42 -2.28
CA GLY A 161 6.05 19.47 -3.50
C GLY A 161 5.91 18.11 -4.19
N GLY A 162 6.17 17.01 -3.47
CA GLY A 162 6.02 15.64 -3.96
C GLY A 162 7.00 15.29 -5.08
N TRP A 163 6.55 14.46 -6.02
CA TRP A 163 7.38 13.87 -7.07
C TRP A 163 8.00 14.88 -8.06
N ALA A 164 7.52 16.13 -8.11
CA ALA A 164 8.14 17.19 -8.90
C ALA A 164 9.54 17.57 -8.36
N ASN A 165 9.83 17.26 -7.09
CA ASN A 165 11.10 17.55 -6.46
C ASN A 165 12.03 16.32 -6.48
N LYS A 166 13.18 16.47 -7.15
CA LYS A 166 14.15 15.39 -7.33
C LYS A 166 14.69 14.81 -6.02
N LYS A 167 14.62 15.52 -4.89
CA LYS A 167 15.01 14.98 -3.58
C LYS A 167 14.15 13.78 -3.16
N VAL A 168 12.89 13.72 -3.60
CA VAL A 168 11.96 12.61 -3.31
C VAL A 168 12.45 11.30 -3.94
N ILE A 169 13.24 11.36 -5.02
CA ILE A 169 13.85 10.17 -5.62
C ILE A 169 14.78 9.48 -4.62
N GLU A 170 15.64 10.23 -3.93
CA GLU A 170 16.59 9.67 -2.95
C GLU A 170 15.86 9.05 -1.75
N MET A 171 14.77 9.70 -1.31
CA MET A 171 13.90 9.20 -0.25
C MET A 171 13.23 7.88 -0.64
N PHE A 172 12.71 7.80 -1.85
CA PHE A 172 12.10 6.56 -2.37
C PHE A 172 13.12 5.44 -2.54
N VAL A 173 14.32 5.75 -3.04
CA VAL A 173 15.42 4.78 -3.16
C VAL A 173 15.84 4.24 -1.80
N ARG A 174 15.90 5.10 -0.76
CA ARG A 174 16.17 4.67 0.62
C ARG A 174 15.11 3.68 1.10
N TYR A 175 13.84 4.03 0.93
CA TYR A 175 12.72 3.15 1.27
C TYR A 175 12.80 1.81 0.53
N GLY A 176 12.95 1.83 -0.81
CA GLY A 176 13.08 0.60 -1.61
C GLY A 176 14.29 -0.26 -1.21
N LYS A 177 15.43 0.37 -0.86
CA LYS A 177 16.61 -0.35 -0.38
C LYS A 177 16.32 -1.08 0.94
N VAL A 178 15.68 -0.41 1.90
CA VAL A 178 15.28 -1.04 3.18
C VAL A 178 14.39 -2.27 2.93
N LEU A 179 13.42 -2.15 2.03
CA LEU A 179 12.53 -3.28 1.70
C LEU A 179 13.28 -4.45 1.06
N LEU A 180 14.17 -4.18 0.10
CA LEU A 180 14.94 -5.23 -0.58
C LEU A 180 15.93 -5.89 0.36
N ASP A 181 16.60 -5.12 1.24
CA ASP A 181 17.54 -5.66 2.22
C ASP A 181 16.81 -6.54 3.26
N ARG A 182 15.64 -6.09 3.76
CA ARG A 182 14.87 -6.81 4.79
C ARG A 182 14.13 -8.02 4.22
N PHE A 183 13.43 -7.85 3.10
CA PHE A 183 12.47 -8.82 2.59
C PHE A 183 12.91 -9.54 1.31
N GLY A 184 14.01 -9.13 0.66
CA GLY A 184 14.41 -9.66 -0.65
C GLY A 184 14.72 -11.17 -0.68
N LYS A 185 15.05 -11.78 0.47
CA LYS A 185 15.18 -13.25 0.59
C LYS A 185 13.83 -13.97 0.71
N LYS A 186 12.79 -13.24 1.12
CA LYS A 186 11.43 -13.76 1.34
C LYS A 186 10.48 -13.49 0.17
N VAL A 187 10.75 -12.47 -0.64
CA VAL A 187 9.90 -12.01 -1.74
C VAL A 187 10.66 -12.07 -3.07
N LYS A 188 10.17 -12.87 -4.00
CA LYS A 188 10.77 -13.02 -5.34
C LYS A 188 10.28 -11.97 -6.34
N TYR A 189 9.01 -11.58 -6.27
CA TYR A 189 8.36 -10.72 -7.26
C TYR A 189 8.08 -9.33 -6.70
N TRP A 190 8.67 -8.33 -7.34
CA TRP A 190 8.57 -6.92 -6.94
C TRP A 190 8.01 -6.08 -8.07
N ILE A 191 7.14 -5.14 -7.71
CA ILE A 191 6.64 -4.08 -8.59
C ILE A 191 7.07 -2.75 -7.96
N VAL A 192 7.87 -1.97 -8.67
CA VAL A 192 8.42 -0.73 -8.09
C VAL A 192 7.32 0.31 -7.92
N ILE A 193 6.56 0.59 -8.98
CA ILE A 193 5.49 1.60 -8.98
C ILE A 193 4.25 1.02 -9.65
N ASN A 194 3.12 1.02 -8.94
CA ASN A 194 1.84 0.65 -9.51
C ASN A 194 1.40 1.65 -10.58
N GLN A 195 0.99 1.17 -11.75
CA GLN A 195 0.34 1.95 -12.82
C GLN A 195 0.97 3.35 -12.98
N ILE A 196 2.30 3.40 -13.17
CA ILE A 196 3.08 4.64 -13.16
C ILE A 196 2.55 5.72 -14.12
N ASN A 197 1.88 5.31 -15.19
CA ASN A 197 1.23 6.20 -16.16
C ASN A 197 0.03 6.98 -15.60
N MET A 198 -0.45 6.64 -14.40
CA MET A 198 -1.50 7.37 -13.68
C MET A 198 -0.94 8.41 -12.71
N ILE A 199 0.38 8.41 -12.44
CA ILE A 199 0.99 9.38 -11.54
C ILE A 199 1.12 10.71 -12.27
N GLN A 200 0.48 11.73 -11.71
CA GLN A 200 0.61 13.12 -12.14
C GLN A 200 1.75 13.78 -11.34
N VAL A 201 2.61 14.53 -12.03
CA VAL A 201 3.75 15.26 -11.47
C VAL A 201 3.64 16.72 -11.86
#